data_AF-A0A0N9WMH8-F1
#
_entry.id   AF-A0A0N9WMH8-F1
#
_cell.length_a   1.000
_cell.length_b   1.000
_cell.length_c   1.000
_cell.angle_alpha   90.00
_cell.angle_beta   90.00
_cell.angle_gamma   90.00
#
_symmetry.space_group_name_H-M   'P 1'
#
loop_
_entity.id
_entity.type
_entity.pdbx_description
1 polymer ?
#
loop_
_entity_poly.entity_id
_entity_poly.type
_entity_poly.pdbx_seq_one_letter_code
_entity_poly.pdbx_strand_id
1 'polypeptide(L)' 'MSTLTLPAQHTNTPTYSPHLRYQVVLAGKRFFHIKETATGRVRGFRGDHNEACALARNLETRF' A
#
# COMPACT_ATOMS: atom_id res chain seq x y z
N MET A 1 28.18 -17.08 29.45
CA MET A 1 26.81 -17.13 28.92
C MET A 1 26.50 -15.75 28.36
N SER A 2 26.93 -15.47 27.11
CA SER A 2 26.84 -14.13 26.52
C SER A 2 25.46 -13.93 25.91
N THR A 3 24.68 -13.01 26.47
CA THR A 3 23.43 -12.50 25.89
C THR A 3 23.77 -11.52 24.77
N LEU A 4 23.50 -11.90 23.52
CA LEU A 4 23.57 -11.02 22.36
C LEU A 4 22.28 -10.18 22.28
N THR A 5 22.40 -8.89 22.60
CA THR A 5 21.38 -7.88 22.31
C THR A 5 21.36 -7.64 20.80
N LEU A 6 20.30 -8.04 20.12
CA LEU A 6 20.08 -7.67 18.71
C LEU A 6 19.73 -6.18 18.62
N PRO A 7 20.31 -5.42 17.67
CA PRO A 7 19.97 -4.00 17.51
C PRO A 7 18.52 -3.91 17.04
N ALA A 8 17.77 -3.00 17.65
CA ALA A 8 16.43 -2.62 17.20
C ALA A 8 16.53 -2.22 15.73
N GLN A 9 16.10 -3.11 14.84
CA GLN A 9 15.97 -2.77 13.44
C GLN A 9 14.89 -1.70 13.38
N HIS A 10 15.27 -0.51 12.93
CA HIS A 10 14.35 0.49 12.41
C HIS A 10 13.66 -0.15 11.20
N THR A 11 12.68 -1.00 11.46
CA THR A 11 11.85 -1.59 10.43
C THR A 11 10.95 -0.47 9.95
N ASN A 12 11.32 0.11 8.80
CA ASN A 12 10.40 0.85 7.96
C ASN A 12 9.33 -0.14 7.46
N THR A 13 8.52 -0.68 8.36
CA THR A 13 7.36 -1.49 8.02
C THR A 13 6.30 -0.50 7.57
N PRO A 14 5.97 -0.42 6.25
CA PRO A 14 4.69 0.19 5.89
C PRO A 14 3.65 -0.57 6.70
N THR A 15 2.94 0.15 7.57
CA THR A 15 1.88 -0.40 8.41
C THR A 15 0.97 -1.23 7.53
N TYR A 16 1.17 -2.55 7.56
CA TYR A 16 0.35 -3.48 6.82
C TYR A 16 -0.95 -3.55 7.61
N SER A 17 -1.85 -2.61 7.34
CA SER A 17 -3.22 -2.67 7.84
C SER A 17 -3.84 -3.90 7.17
N PRO A 18 -4.05 -5.01 7.89
CA PRO A 18 -4.50 -6.27 7.30
C PRO A 18 -5.93 -6.17 6.72
N HIS A 19 -6.56 -5.00 6.83
CA HIS A 19 -7.90 -4.70 6.35
C HIS A 19 -7.95 -3.94 5.00
N LEU A 20 -6.84 -3.43 4.48
CA LEU A 20 -6.86 -2.72 3.19
C LEU A 20 -6.64 -3.71 2.04
N ARG A 21 -7.69 -4.01 1.26
CA ARG A 21 -7.57 -4.87 0.08
C ARG A 21 -6.89 -4.14 -1.07
N TYR A 22 -7.00 -2.81 -1.12
CA TYR A 22 -6.32 -1.97 -2.11
C TYR A 22 -5.31 -1.00 -1.48
N GLN A 23 -4.11 -0.98 -2.04
CA GLN A 23 -3.02 -0.07 -1.68
C GLN A 23 -2.78 0.95 -2.80
N VAL A 24 -2.58 2.22 -2.42
CA VAL A 24 -2.21 3.29 -3.35
C VAL A 24 -0.72 3.55 -3.26
N VAL A 25 -0.01 3.35 -4.36
CA VAL A 25 1.46 3.52 -4.44
C VAL A 25 1.78 4.59 -5.50
N LEU A 26 2.62 5.56 -5.15
CA LEU A 26 3.12 6.53 -6.14
C LEU A 26 4.03 5.82 -7.14
N ALA A 27 3.71 5.92 -8.43
CA ALA A 27 4.46 5.27 -9.51
C ALA A 27 5.13 6.27 -10.46
N GLY A 28 4.80 7.56 -10.37
CA GLY A 28 5.40 8.63 -11.17
C GLY A 28 4.67 9.96 -10.98
N LYS A 29 4.99 10.95 -11.83
CA LYS A 29 4.35 12.27 -11.76
C LYS A 29 2.86 12.15 -12.08
N ARG A 30 2.01 12.43 -11.08
CA ARG A 30 0.54 12.30 -11.17
C ARG A 30 0.12 10.90 -11.66
N PHE A 31 0.89 9.88 -11.28
CA PHE A 31 0.65 8.50 -11.66
C PHE A 31 0.77 7.59 -10.43
N PHE A 32 -0.28 6.81 -10.20
CA PHE A 32 -0.45 5.97 -9.02
C PHE A 32 -0.79 4.55 -9.45
N HIS A 33 -0.30 3.59 -8.70
CA HIS A 33 -0.71 2.19 -8.77
C HIS A 33 -1.72 1.91 -7.66
N ILE A 34 -2.87 1.36 -8.04
CA ILE A 34 -3.84 0.78 -7.11
C ILE A 34 -3.60 -0.74 -7.12
N LYS A 35 -2.92 -1.24 -6.09
CA LYS A 35 -2.51 -2.63 -5.95
C LYS A 35 -3.51 -3.39 -5.08
N GLU A 36 -4.11 -4.44 -5.62
CA GLU A 36 -4.89 -5.41 -4.85
C GLU A 36 -3.94 -6.32 -4.05
N THR A 37 -4.12 -6.40 -2.74
CA THR A 37 -3.21 -7.15 -1.85
C THR A 37 -3.39 -8.66 -1.95
N ALA A 38 -4.63 -9.12 -2.14
CA ALA A 38 -4.94 -10.56 -2.21
C ALA A 38 -4.44 -11.22 -3.51
N THR A 39 -4.59 -10.54 -4.64
CA THR A 39 -4.27 -11.11 -5.97
C THR A 39 -2.95 -10.57 -6.54
N GLY A 40 -2.43 -9.47 -5.98
CA GLY A 40 -1.30 -8.74 -6.54
C GLY A 40 -1.63 -7.96 -7.81
N ARG A 41 -2.89 -7.91 -8.26
CA ARG A 41 -3.29 -7.15 -9.47
C ARG A 41 -3.03 -5.66 -9.27
N VAL A 42 -2.49 -5.02 -10.30
CA VAL A 42 -2.16 -3.60 -10.29
C VAL A 42 -2.96 -2.86 -11.36
N ARG A 43 -3.57 -1.74 -10.97
CA ARG A 43 -4.24 -0.81 -11.89
C ARG A 43 -3.51 0.53 -11.87
N GLY A 44 -3.11 1.02 -13.04
CA GLY A 44 -2.56 2.37 -13.18
C GLY A 44 -3.67 3.42 -13.12
N PHE A 45 -3.43 4.51 -12.41
CA PHE A 45 -4.33 5.65 -12.30
C PHE A 45 -3.56 6.96 -12.49
N ARG A 46 -4.07 7.86 -13.32
CA ARG A 46 -3.53 9.21 -13.51
C ARG A 46 -4.46 10.22 -12.87
N GLY A 47 -3.92 11.07 -12.02
CA GLY A 47 -4.71 12.02 -11.23
C GLY A 47 -3.91 12.58 -10.07
N ASP A 48 -4.59 12.98 -9.01
CA ASP A 48 -3.98 13.27 -7.72
C ASP A 48 -4.08 12.09 -6.74
N HIS A 49 -3.42 12.23 -5.58
CA HIS A 49 -3.38 11.18 -4.57
C HIS A 49 -4.74 10.92 -3.92
N ASN A 50 -5.59 11.95 -3.79
CA ASN A 50 -6.91 11.84 -3.17
C ASN A 50 -7.88 11.12 -4.09
N GLU A 51 -7.85 11.41 -5.39
CA GLU A 51 -8.59 10.69 -6.42
C GLU A 51 -8.16 9.21 -6.47
N ALA A 52 -6.86 8.95 -6.36
CA ALA A 52 -6.34 7.58 -6.29
C ALA A 52 -6.86 6.83 -5.04
N CYS A 53 -6.90 7.50 -3.88
CA CYS A 53 -7.50 6.97 -2.66
C CYS A 53 -9.01 6.73 -2.80
N ALA A 54 -9.74 7.63 -3.44
CA ALA A 54 -11.17 7.47 -3.70
C ALA A 54 -11.42 6.26 -4.61
N LEU A 55 -10.60 6.06 -5.65
CA LEU A 55 -10.67 4.89 -6.51
C LEU A 55 -10.42 3.59 -5.72
N ALA A 56 -9.41 3.56 -4.85
CA ALA A 56 -9.17 2.40 -3.98
C ALA A 56 -10.40 2.05 -3.13
N ARG A 57 -11.03 3.04 -2.49
CA ARG A 57 -12.28 2.83 -1.71
C ARG A 57 -13.44 2.33 -2.56
N ASN A 58 -13.60 2.86 -3.77
CA ASN A 58 -14.64 2.41 -4.70
C ASN A 58 -14.44 0.97 -5.18
N LEU A 59 -13.19 0.48 -5.20
CA LEU A 59 -12.89 -0.91 -5.51
C LEU A 59 -13.19 -1.83 -4.32
N GLU A 60 -13.06 -1.34 -3.09
CA GLU A 60 -13.49 -2.07 -1.88
C GLU A 60 -15.00 -2.28 -1.82
N THR A 61 -15.80 -1.31 -2.28
CA THR A 61 -17.27 -1.38 -2.20
C THR A 61 -17.94 -2.21 -3.31
N ARG A 62 -17.19 -2.55 -4.36
CA ARG A 62 -17.70 -3.32 -5.50
C ARG A 62 -17.60 -4.84 -5.31
N PHE A 63 -17.04 -5.33 -4.20
CA PHE A 63 -16.83 -6.76 -3.90
C PHE A 63 -16.95 -7.08 -2.40
#